data_AF-A0A7V5J160-F1
#
_entry.id   AF-A0A7V5J160-F1
#
_cell.length_a   1.000
_cell.length_b   1.000
_cell.length_c   1.000
_cell.angle_alpha   90.00
_cell.angle_beta   90.00
_cell.angle_gamma   90.00
#
_symmetry.space_group_name_H-M   'P 1'
#
loop_
_entity.id
_entity.type
_entity.pdbx_description
1 polymer ?
#
loop_
_entity_poly.entity_id
_entity_poly.type
_entity_poly.pdbx_seq_one_letter_code
_entity_poly.pdbx_strand_id
1 'polypeptide(L)'
;MEDKNTKRYMELQMEELKETYGVDKEVQPRKPKNTSGNPKDAEIAELYEDAWEYEEELVYFENALEIIEANSTAEMVAALSEAFPEEKNFDAMLRGVVASAWAERADRLTLIEAIAFSEIVTTLQNSDGDYEGNFEEEVKEVVVNAWKTHIAVKKDHIKEESNYIKALGLKPHYAKKIYKRYHGIE
;
A
#
# COMPACT_ATOMS: atom_id res chain seq x y z
N MET A 1 18.78 42.27 1.38
CA MET A 1 19.03 41.18 2.36
C MET A 1 17.77 40.34 2.31
N GLU A 2 17.68 39.52 1.26
CA GLU A 2 18.00 38.09 1.23
C GLU A 2 16.73 37.28 1.48
N ASP A 3 16.08 36.94 0.35
CA ASP A 3 15.00 35.97 0.23
C ASP A 3 15.39 34.66 0.90
N LYS A 4 14.57 34.19 1.84
CA LYS A 4 14.60 32.80 2.31
C LYS A 4 13.37 32.06 1.81
N ASN A 5 13.30 31.95 0.49
CA ASN A 5 12.39 31.03 -0.18
C ASN A 5 13.02 29.63 -0.14
N THR A 6 12.87 28.93 0.99
CA THR A 6 13.28 27.53 1.10
C THR A 6 12.03 26.70 0.86
N LYS A 7 11.65 26.52 -0.41
CA LYS A 7 10.57 25.61 -0.79
C LYS A 7 10.92 24.21 -0.27
N ARG A 8 9.95 23.52 0.34
CA ARG A 8 10.13 22.12 0.80
C ARG A 8 10.39 21.24 -0.42
N TYR A 9 11.16 20.17 -0.25
CA TYR A 9 11.51 19.23 -1.33
C TYR A 9 10.26 18.69 -2.05
N MET A 10 9.17 18.45 -1.33
CA MET A 10 7.87 18.07 -1.90
C MET A 10 7.20 19.18 -2.72
N GLU A 11 7.36 20.47 -2.38
CA GLU A 11 6.82 21.58 -3.18
C GLU A 11 7.55 21.68 -4.52
N LEU A 12 8.86 21.42 -4.53
CA LEU A 12 9.67 21.34 -5.75
C LEU A 12 9.28 20.12 -6.61
N GLN A 13 9.08 18.95 -5.98
CA GLN A 13 8.64 17.73 -6.68
C GLN A 13 7.21 17.87 -7.24
N MET A 14 6.32 18.54 -6.50
CA MET A 14 4.95 18.83 -6.94
C MET A 14 4.91 19.89 -8.05
N GLU A 15 5.79 20.89 -8.02
CA GLU A 15 5.95 21.86 -9.12
C GLU A 15 6.49 21.19 -10.39
N GLU A 16 7.51 20.33 -10.29
CA GLU A 16 8.02 19.55 -11.43
C GLU A 16 6.96 18.62 -12.02
N LEU A 17 6.16 17.95 -11.18
CA LEU A 17 5.07 17.07 -11.64
C LEU A 17 3.93 17.86 -12.31
N LYS A 18 3.60 19.05 -11.80
CA LYS A 18 2.60 19.95 -12.42
C LYS A 18 3.06 20.48 -13.77
N GLU A 19 4.34 20.86 -13.88
CA GLU A 19 4.93 21.39 -15.12
C GLU A 19 5.09 20.30 -16.19
N THR A 20 5.32 19.05 -15.77
CA THR A 20 5.55 17.92 -16.70
C THR A 20 4.26 17.22 -17.15
N TYR A 21 3.25 17.10 -16.29
CA TYR A 21 2.07 16.25 -16.56
C TYR A 21 0.72 16.97 -16.56
N GLY A 22 0.67 18.29 -16.34
CA GLY A 22 -0.56 19.08 -16.47
C GLY A 22 -1.71 18.55 -15.62
N VAL A 23 -1.42 18.03 -14.42
CA VAL A 23 -2.43 17.44 -13.53
C VAL A 23 -3.18 18.55 -12.80
N ASP A 24 -4.20 19.09 -13.45
CA ASP A 24 -5.28 19.84 -12.80
C ASP A 24 -6.24 18.85 -12.14
N LYS A 25 -5.90 18.40 -10.93
CA LYS A 25 -6.91 17.89 -10.00
C LYS A 25 -6.77 18.64 -8.69
N GLU A 26 -7.66 19.62 -8.51
CA GLU A 26 -8.09 20.08 -7.20
C GLU A 26 -8.77 18.90 -6.46
N VAL A 27 -7.97 17.98 -5.92
CA VAL A 27 -8.42 17.22 -4.77
C VAL A 27 -8.25 18.18 -3.61
N GLN A 28 -9.30 18.93 -3.28
CA GLN A 28 -9.27 19.71 -2.05
C GLN A 28 -9.05 18.73 -0.90
N PRO A 29 -7.96 18.86 -0.12
CA PRO A 29 -7.80 18.04 1.07
C PRO A 29 -9.03 18.29 1.93
N ARG A 30 -9.68 17.22 2.40
CA ARG A 30 -10.79 17.32 3.35
C ARG A 30 -10.23 18.04 4.58
N LYS A 31 -10.45 19.36 4.68
CA LYS A 31 -9.95 20.14 5.81
C LYS A 31 -10.47 19.51 7.10
N PRO A 32 -9.60 18.95 7.95
CA PRO A 32 -10.01 18.40 9.22
C PRO A 32 -10.65 19.50 10.05
N LYS A 33 -11.74 19.17 10.73
CA LYS A 33 -12.40 20.13 11.62
C LYS A 33 -11.52 20.26 12.86
N ASN A 34 -10.70 21.32 12.91
CA ASN A 34 -9.80 21.55 14.03
C ASN A 34 -10.58 21.55 15.36
N THR A 35 -10.42 20.50 16.16
CA THR A 35 -10.99 20.41 17.50
C THR A 35 -10.03 20.94 18.56
N SER A 36 -8.77 21.22 18.18
CA SER A 36 -7.75 21.74 19.08
C SER A 36 -7.79 23.27 19.12
N GLY A 37 -7.72 23.83 20.33
CA GLY A 37 -7.62 25.28 20.52
C GLY A 37 -6.20 25.84 20.29
N ASN A 38 -5.22 25.01 19.93
CA ASN A 38 -3.82 25.40 19.82
C ASN A 38 -3.42 25.61 18.35
N PRO A 39 -2.97 26.81 17.95
CA PRO A 39 -2.62 27.10 16.55
C PRO A 39 -1.46 26.26 16.00
N LYS A 40 -0.61 25.68 16.87
CA LYS A 40 0.53 24.83 16.44
C LYS A 40 0.17 23.36 16.20
N ASP A 41 -1.03 22.93 16.59
CA ASP A 41 -1.41 21.52 16.46
C ASP A 41 -1.62 21.13 14.99
N ALA A 42 -2.01 22.09 14.13
CA ALA A 42 -2.13 21.87 12.68
C ALA A 42 -0.77 21.56 12.03
N GLU A 43 0.27 22.35 12.32
CA GLU A 43 1.63 22.14 11.78
C GLU A 43 2.21 20.80 12.23
N ILE A 44 1.93 20.39 13.47
CA ILE A 44 2.42 19.12 14.00
C ILE A 44 1.62 17.93 13.44
N ALA A 45 0.33 18.10 13.19
CA ALA A 45 -0.49 17.10 12.52
C ALA A 45 -0.01 16.88 11.09
N GLU A 46 0.23 17.94 10.33
CA GLU A 46 0.77 17.86 8.96
C GLU A 46 2.07 17.04 8.91
N LEU A 47 2.97 17.20 9.89
CA LEU A 47 4.21 16.41 9.97
C LEU A 47 4.01 14.90 10.20
N TYR A 48 2.81 14.46 10.56
CA TYR A 48 2.47 13.06 10.81
C TYR A 48 1.51 12.48 9.75
N GLU A 49 1.06 13.29 8.79
CA GLU A 49 0.03 12.88 7.81
C GLU A 49 0.49 11.68 6.99
N ASP A 50 1.70 11.74 6.41
CA ASP A 50 2.28 10.62 5.64
C ASP A 50 2.49 9.37 6.50
N ALA A 51 3.00 9.55 7.73
CA ALA A 51 3.18 8.44 8.67
C ALA A 51 1.86 7.76 9.02
N TRP A 52 0.78 8.54 9.15
CA TRP A 52 -0.56 8.02 9.42
C TRP A 52 -1.12 7.25 8.22
N GLU A 53 -0.98 7.77 7.00
CA GLU A 53 -1.41 7.06 5.79
C GLU A 53 -0.69 5.70 5.66
N TYR A 54 0.63 5.66 5.89
CA TYR A 54 1.36 4.40 5.88
C TYR A 54 0.96 3.44 7.01
N GLU A 55 0.58 3.96 8.18
CA GLU A 55 0.04 3.14 9.27
C GLU A 55 -1.31 2.52 8.92
N GLU A 56 -2.21 3.27 8.29
CA GLU A 56 -3.52 2.75 7.83
C GLU A 56 -3.34 1.68 6.73
N GLU A 57 -2.48 1.95 5.74
CA GLU A 57 -2.15 0.98 4.70
C GLU A 57 -1.47 -0.26 5.28
N LEU A 58 -0.60 -0.11 6.28
CA LEU A 58 0.06 -1.25 6.93
C LEU A 58 -0.97 -2.19 7.56
N VAL A 59 -1.96 -1.66 8.27
CA VAL A 59 -3.04 -2.46 8.86
C VAL A 59 -3.85 -3.17 7.78
N TYR A 60 -4.14 -2.49 6.67
CA TYR A 60 -4.79 -3.10 5.51
C TYR A 60 -3.98 -4.29 4.96
N PHE A 61 -2.67 -4.12 4.73
CA PHE A 61 -1.83 -5.19 4.19
C PHE A 61 -1.64 -6.36 5.17
N GLU A 62 -1.53 -6.08 6.48
CA GLU A 62 -1.43 -7.13 7.51
C GLU A 62 -2.72 -7.95 7.57
N ASN A 63 -3.90 -7.31 7.58
CA ASN A 63 -5.19 -8.01 7.55
C ASN A 63 -5.38 -8.81 6.25
N ALA A 64 -5.00 -8.23 5.11
CA ALA A 64 -5.08 -8.92 3.82
C ALA A 64 -4.14 -10.14 3.76
N LEU A 65 -2.94 -10.05 4.35
CA LEU A 65 -2.01 -11.17 4.44
C LEU A 65 -2.57 -12.32 5.28
N GLU A 66 -3.22 -12.04 6.41
CA GLU A 66 -3.86 -13.07 7.23
C GLU A 66 -4.92 -13.85 6.42
N ILE A 67 -5.72 -13.13 5.61
CA ILE A 67 -6.72 -13.75 4.73
C ILE A 67 -6.03 -14.61 3.66
N ILE A 68 -4.97 -14.10 3.02
CA ILE A 68 -4.22 -14.84 2.00
C ILE A 68 -3.62 -16.12 2.59
N GLU A 69 -3.02 -16.06 3.78
CA GLU A 69 -2.41 -17.22 4.42
C GLU A 69 -3.49 -18.25 4.86
N ALA A 70 -4.69 -17.80 5.23
CA ALA A 70 -5.78 -18.68 5.69
C ALA A 70 -6.57 -19.38 4.57
N ASN A 71 -6.56 -18.88 3.33
CA ASN A 71 -7.40 -19.38 2.23
C ASN A 71 -6.60 -20.13 1.17
N SER A 72 -7.26 -21.02 0.43
CA SER A 72 -6.69 -21.62 -0.78
C SER A 72 -6.65 -20.60 -1.93
N THR A 73 -5.82 -20.81 -2.95
CA THR A 73 -5.73 -19.93 -4.12
C THR A 73 -7.10 -19.75 -4.80
N ALA A 74 -7.93 -20.80 -4.83
CA ALA A 74 -9.28 -20.76 -5.39
C ALA A 74 -10.24 -19.82 -4.62
N GLU A 75 -10.04 -19.68 -3.30
CA GLU A 75 -10.93 -18.94 -2.40
C GLU A 75 -10.45 -17.51 -2.09
N MET A 76 -9.15 -17.23 -2.28
CA MET A 76 -8.52 -15.95 -1.91
C MET A 76 -9.27 -14.72 -2.42
N VAL A 77 -9.66 -14.70 -3.70
CA VAL A 77 -10.35 -13.53 -4.29
C VAL A 77 -11.68 -13.27 -3.59
N ALA A 78 -12.46 -14.31 -3.32
CA ALA A 78 -13.74 -14.18 -2.66
C ALA A 78 -13.56 -13.69 -1.22
N ALA A 79 -12.64 -14.29 -0.47
CA ALA A 79 -12.36 -13.93 0.92
C ALA A 79 -11.86 -12.48 1.06
N LEU A 80 -10.97 -12.03 0.17
CA LEU A 80 -10.50 -10.65 0.15
C LEU A 80 -11.61 -9.67 -0.23
N SER A 81 -12.43 -10.01 -1.22
CA SER A 81 -13.56 -9.16 -1.65
C SER A 81 -14.64 -9.03 -0.58
N GLU A 82 -14.82 -10.06 0.26
CA GLU A 82 -15.72 -10.02 1.41
C GLU A 82 -15.17 -9.10 2.52
N ALA A 83 -13.87 -9.20 2.81
CA ALA A 83 -13.23 -8.39 3.85
C ALA A 83 -13.06 -6.92 3.47
N PHE A 84 -12.88 -6.63 2.17
CA PHE A 84 -12.61 -5.29 1.65
C PHE A 84 -13.55 -4.97 0.46
N PRO A 85 -14.84 -4.73 0.71
CA PRO A 85 -15.86 -4.58 -0.35
C PRO A 85 -15.69 -3.33 -1.21
N GLU A 86 -14.96 -2.32 -0.73
CA GLU A 86 -14.55 -1.14 -1.49
C GLU A 86 -13.51 -1.44 -2.57
N GLU A 87 -12.70 -2.49 -2.40
CA GLU A 87 -11.69 -2.91 -3.38
C GLU A 87 -12.29 -3.90 -4.36
N LYS A 88 -12.18 -3.60 -5.66
CA LYS A 88 -12.91 -4.33 -6.71
C LYS A 88 -12.02 -5.18 -7.60
N ASN A 89 -10.71 -5.09 -7.44
CA ASN A 89 -9.77 -5.59 -8.43
C ASN A 89 -8.84 -6.70 -7.91
N PHE A 90 -9.19 -7.39 -6.81
CA PHE A 90 -8.34 -8.43 -6.23
C PHE A 90 -7.97 -9.54 -7.22
N ASP A 91 -8.87 -9.94 -8.11
CA ASP A 91 -8.57 -10.91 -9.16
C ASP A 91 -7.42 -10.42 -10.06
N ALA A 92 -7.54 -9.21 -10.61
CA ALA A 92 -6.50 -8.64 -11.48
C ALA A 92 -5.19 -8.39 -10.73
N MET A 93 -5.28 -7.96 -9.46
CA MET A 93 -4.10 -7.67 -8.64
C MET A 93 -3.30 -8.94 -8.33
N LEU A 94 -3.98 -9.99 -7.88
CA LEU A 94 -3.34 -11.28 -7.57
C LEU A 94 -2.76 -11.94 -8.83
N ARG A 95 -3.46 -11.86 -9.97
CA ARG A 95 -2.91 -12.31 -11.26
C ARG A 95 -1.68 -11.53 -11.67
N GLY A 96 -1.71 -10.21 -11.54
CA GLY A 96 -0.56 -9.34 -11.85
C GLY A 96 0.66 -9.68 -10.99
N VAL A 97 0.47 -10.01 -9.72
CA VAL A 97 1.55 -10.45 -8.82
C VAL A 97 2.16 -11.76 -9.29
N VAL A 98 1.34 -12.77 -9.59
CA VAL A 98 1.84 -14.07 -10.07
C VAL A 98 2.51 -13.95 -11.44
N ALA A 99 1.90 -13.22 -12.37
CA ALA A 99 2.47 -12.98 -13.69
C ALA A 99 3.83 -12.27 -13.60
N SER A 100 3.94 -11.25 -12.75
CA SER A 100 5.20 -10.52 -12.56
C SER A 100 6.30 -11.41 -11.97
N ALA A 101 5.97 -12.24 -10.98
CA ALA A 101 6.93 -13.16 -10.37
C ALA A 101 7.40 -14.25 -11.34
N TRP A 102 6.56 -14.65 -12.29
CA TRP A 102 6.85 -15.71 -13.25
C TRP A 102 7.09 -15.18 -14.67
N ALA A 103 7.46 -13.90 -14.81
CA ALA A 103 7.73 -13.27 -16.10
C ALA A 103 8.78 -14.02 -16.94
N GLU A 104 9.72 -14.72 -16.28
CA GLU A 104 10.74 -15.53 -16.95
C GLU A 104 10.22 -16.88 -17.47
N ARG A 105 9.02 -17.31 -17.05
CA ARG A 105 8.31 -18.51 -17.50
C ARG A 105 7.28 -18.13 -18.58
N ALA A 106 7.79 -17.67 -19.72
CA ALA A 106 6.98 -17.09 -20.81
C ALA A 106 5.89 -18.05 -21.35
N ASP A 107 6.07 -19.35 -21.21
CA ASP A 107 5.11 -20.41 -21.55
C ASP A 107 3.85 -20.39 -20.67
N ARG A 108 3.96 -19.87 -19.44
CA ARG A 108 2.88 -19.87 -18.44
C ARG A 108 2.21 -18.50 -18.30
N LEU A 109 2.86 -17.43 -18.75
CA LEU A 109 2.39 -16.05 -18.60
C LEU A 109 1.07 -15.80 -19.33
N THR A 110 0.99 -16.22 -20.61
CA THR A 110 -0.22 -16.08 -21.43
C THR A 110 -1.41 -16.84 -20.86
N LEU A 111 -1.15 -17.97 -20.19
CA LEU A 111 -2.18 -18.77 -19.55
C LEU A 111 -2.68 -18.10 -18.26
N ILE A 112 -1.78 -17.57 -17.44
CA ILE A 112 -2.10 -16.84 -16.19
C ILE A 112 -2.88 -15.55 -16.46
N GLU A 113 -2.51 -14.82 -17.52
CA GLU A 113 -3.19 -13.57 -17.90
C GLU A 113 -4.61 -13.80 -18.45
N ALA A 114 -4.88 -14.97 -19.05
CA ALA A 114 -6.13 -15.27 -19.74
C ALA A 114 -7.23 -15.84 -18.84
N ILE A 115 -6.89 -16.33 -17.64
CA ILE A 115 -7.83 -17.01 -16.73
C ILE A 115 -8.08 -16.18 -15.48
N ALA A 116 -9.13 -16.53 -14.73
CA ALA A 116 -9.36 -15.99 -13.39
C ALA A 116 -8.31 -16.50 -12.40
N PHE A 117 -7.97 -15.71 -11.38
CA PHE A 117 -6.97 -16.09 -10.38
C PHE A 117 -7.33 -17.42 -9.70
N SER A 118 -8.61 -17.59 -9.38
CA SER A 118 -9.15 -18.78 -8.72
C SER A 118 -8.96 -20.08 -9.53
N GLU A 119 -8.70 -19.96 -10.83
CA GLU A 119 -8.56 -21.09 -11.75
C GLU A 119 -7.09 -21.40 -12.10
N ILE A 120 -6.15 -20.57 -11.65
CA ILE A 120 -4.72 -20.69 -12.01
C ILE A 120 -4.15 -22.07 -11.68
N VAL A 121 -4.31 -22.50 -10.43
CA VAL A 121 -3.71 -23.77 -9.96
C VAL A 121 -4.26 -24.96 -10.75
N THR A 122 -5.58 -25.05 -10.88
CA THR A 122 -6.24 -26.11 -11.65
C THR A 122 -5.80 -26.12 -13.11
N THR A 123 -5.65 -24.94 -13.72
CA THR A 123 -5.27 -24.84 -15.13
C THR A 123 -3.81 -25.24 -15.34
N LEU A 124 -2.92 -24.82 -14.45
CA LEU A 124 -1.50 -25.21 -14.47
C LEU A 124 -1.33 -26.72 -14.30
N GLN A 125 -2.02 -27.31 -13.31
CA GLN A 125 -2.01 -28.76 -13.06
C GLN A 125 -2.47 -29.55 -14.30
N ASN A 126 -3.51 -29.09 -14.99
CA ASN A 126 -4.02 -29.77 -16.19
C ASN A 126 -3.11 -29.59 -17.41
N SER A 127 -2.36 -28.48 -17.47
CA SER A 127 -1.46 -28.17 -18.59
C SER A 127 -0.12 -28.91 -18.52
N ASP A 128 0.30 -29.33 -17.32
CA ASP A 128 1.61 -29.91 -17.06
C ASP A 128 1.48 -31.19 -16.20
N GLY A 129 1.02 -32.27 -16.83
CA GLY A 129 0.70 -33.54 -16.15
C GLY A 129 1.91 -34.29 -15.61
N ASP A 130 3.12 -33.93 -16.04
CA ASP A 130 4.39 -34.53 -15.58
C ASP A 130 5.09 -33.69 -14.49
N TYR A 131 4.47 -32.60 -14.06
CA TYR A 131 5.02 -31.73 -13.02
C TYR A 131 4.89 -32.36 -11.62
N GLU A 132 6.03 -32.59 -10.97
CA GLU A 132 6.12 -33.22 -9.64
C GLU A 132 5.97 -32.23 -8.46
N GLY A 133 5.88 -30.93 -8.74
CA GLY A 133 5.79 -29.90 -7.69
C GLY A 133 4.35 -29.60 -7.25
N ASN A 134 4.20 -28.53 -6.47
CA ASN A 134 2.91 -28.13 -5.91
C ASN A 134 2.54 -26.70 -6.33
N PHE A 135 1.72 -26.59 -7.37
CA PHE A 135 1.27 -25.28 -7.88
C PHE A 135 0.50 -24.47 -6.85
N GLU A 136 -0.25 -25.09 -5.96
CA GLU A 136 -0.97 -24.37 -4.89
C GLU A 136 0.02 -23.66 -3.96
N GLU A 137 1.05 -24.38 -3.50
CA GLU A 137 2.09 -23.82 -2.64
C GLU A 137 2.94 -22.78 -3.38
N GLU A 138 3.37 -23.05 -4.63
CA GLU A 138 4.18 -22.10 -5.40
C GLU A 138 3.43 -20.78 -5.67
N VAL A 139 2.16 -20.85 -6.08
CA VAL A 139 1.34 -19.65 -6.34
C VAL A 139 1.07 -18.89 -5.05
N LYS A 140 0.72 -19.61 -3.98
CA LYS A 140 0.46 -18.99 -2.68
C LYS A 140 1.70 -18.34 -2.10
N GLU A 141 2.86 -18.98 -2.19
CA GLU A 141 4.14 -18.43 -1.73
C GLU A 141 4.48 -17.12 -2.45
N VAL A 142 4.28 -17.06 -3.76
CA VAL A 142 4.48 -15.82 -4.54
C VAL A 142 3.62 -14.67 -4.02
N VAL A 143 2.33 -14.92 -3.81
CA VAL A 143 1.39 -13.91 -3.31
C VAL A 143 1.77 -13.49 -1.88
N VAL A 144 2.03 -14.46 -0.99
CA VAL A 144 2.43 -14.21 0.40
C VAL A 144 3.70 -13.36 0.46
N ASN A 145 4.71 -13.67 -0.34
CA ASN A 145 5.97 -12.94 -0.37
C ASN A 145 5.80 -11.52 -0.91
N ALA A 146 4.92 -11.32 -1.90
CA ALA A 146 4.60 -9.98 -2.39
C ALA A 146 3.96 -9.12 -1.29
N TRP A 147 2.98 -9.64 -0.55
CA TRP A 147 2.36 -8.91 0.57
C TRP A 147 3.34 -8.65 1.72
N LYS A 148 4.19 -9.62 2.08
CA LYS A 148 5.26 -9.42 3.07
C LYS A 148 6.22 -8.31 2.66
N THR A 149 6.52 -8.21 1.36
CA THR A 149 7.34 -7.12 0.81
C THR A 149 6.65 -5.77 0.97
N HIS A 150 5.35 -5.67 0.63
CA HIS A 150 4.58 -4.43 0.83
C HIS A 150 4.54 -4.01 2.31
N ILE A 151 4.31 -4.95 3.22
CA ILE A 151 4.35 -4.71 4.67
C ILE A 151 5.72 -4.18 5.11
N ALA A 152 6.80 -4.79 4.63
CA ALA A 152 8.16 -4.35 4.97
C ALA A 152 8.43 -2.92 4.49
N VAL A 153 8.06 -2.61 3.25
CA VAL A 153 8.19 -1.26 2.68
C VAL A 153 7.41 -0.23 3.48
N LYS A 154 6.16 -0.52 3.88
CA LYS A 154 5.36 0.40 4.71
C LYS A 154 5.98 0.60 6.10
N LYS A 155 6.52 -0.46 6.73
CA LYS A 155 7.26 -0.35 8.00
C LYS A 155 8.50 0.52 7.87
N ASP A 156 9.22 0.44 6.75
CA ASP A 156 10.37 1.28 6.48
C ASP A 156 9.97 2.75 6.28
N HIS A 157 8.91 3.04 5.50
CA HIS A 157 8.41 4.41 5.35
C HIS A 157 7.96 5.03 6.68
N ILE A 158 7.21 4.30 7.52
CA ILE A 158 6.80 4.78 8.86
C ILE A 158 8.04 5.12 9.71
N LYS A 159 9.10 4.32 9.59
CA LYS A 159 10.36 4.55 10.30
C LYS A 159 11.10 5.77 9.77
N GLU A 160 11.11 6.00 8.46
CA GLU A 160 11.67 7.18 7.82
C GLU A 160 10.96 8.46 8.29
N GLU A 161 9.63 8.49 8.23
CA GLU A 161 8.83 9.62 8.73
C GLU A 161 9.05 9.86 10.23
N SER A 162 9.07 8.79 11.02
CA SER A 162 9.40 8.87 12.44
C SER A 162 10.80 9.45 12.69
N ASN A 163 11.78 9.16 11.84
CA ASN A 163 13.12 9.71 11.96
C ASN A 163 13.18 11.18 11.54
N TYR A 164 12.43 11.57 10.51
CA TYR A 164 12.29 12.96 10.10
C TYR A 164 11.70 13.81 11.23
N ILE A 165 10.59 13.36 11.84
CA ILE A 165 9.97 14.03 12.99
C ILE A 165 10.97 14.17 14.17
N LYS A 166 11.77 13.14 14.43
CA LYS A 166 12.83 13.19 15.46
C LYS A 166 13.92 14.21 15.12
N ALA A 167 14.34 14.28 13.85
CA ALA A 167 15.36 15.24 13.40
C ALA A 167 14.90 16.70 13.58
N LEU A 168 13.59 16.94 13.50
CA LEU A 168 12.97 18.23 13.82
C LEU A 168 12.87 18.50 15.34
N GLY A 169 13.38 17.61 16.19
CA GLY A 169 13.37 17.74 17.65
C GLY A 169 12.06 17.34 18.31
N LEU A 170 11.15 16.72 17.57
CA LEU A 170 9.84 16.29 18.08
C LEU A 170 9.82 14.77 18.33
N LYS A 171 9.03 14.31 19.30
CA LYS A 171 8.82 12.88 19.52
C LYS A 171 7.71 12.37 18.57
N PRO A 172 7.90 11.30 17.78
CA PRO A 172 6.87 10.80 16.86
C PRO A 172 5.55 10.45 17.55
N HIS A 173 5.60 9.81 18.72
CA HIS A 173 4.38 9.54 19.50
C HIS A 173 3.64 10.82 19.92
N TYR A 174 4.35 11.93 20.14
CA TYR A 174 3.70 13.20 20.43
C TYR A 174 3.03 13.78 19.17
N ALA A 175 3.72 13.75 18.03
CA ALA A 175 3.14 14.13 16.73
C ALA A 175 1.88 13.32 16.42
N LYS A 176 1.93 11.99 16.55
CA LYS A 176 0.78 11.08 16.43
C LYS A 176 -0.40 11.49 17.31
N LYS A 177 -0.13 11.80 18.59
CA LYS A 177 -1.18 12.21 19.54
C LYS A 177 -1.82 13.54 19.14
N ILE A 178 -1.04 14.47 18.61
CA ILE A 178 -1.55 15.76 18.13
C ILE A 178 -2.34 15.56 16.83
N TYR A 179 -1.83 14.77 15.88
CA TYR A 179 -2.55 14.37 14.67
C TYR A 179 -3.93 13.80 15.01
N LYS A 180 -3.96 12.74 15.82
CA LYS A 180 -5.19 12.11 16.28
C LYS A 180 -6.19 13.12 16.86
N ARG A 181 -5.73 13.97 17.78
CA ARG A 181 -6.58 15.01 18.38
C ARG A 181 -7.09 16.01 17.34
N TYR A 182 -6.20 16.53 16.49
CA TYR A 182 -6.52 17.53 15.47
C TYR A 182 -7.59 17.01 14.49
N HIS A 183 -7.50 15.74 14.09
CA HIS A 183 -8.46 15.07 13.22
C HIS A 183 -9.67 14.46 13.94
N GLY A 184 -9.70 14.46 15.28
CA GLY A 184 -10.79 13.87 16.07
C GLY A 184 -10.82 12.34 16.07
N ILE A 185 -9.67 11.71 15.88
CA ILE A 185 -9.46 10.26 15.90
C ILE A 185 -9.05 9.88 17.34
N GLU A 186 -9.90 9.15 18.07
CA GLU A 186 -9.59 8.73 19.45
C GLU A 186 -8.42 7.70 19.53
#